data_AF-A0A818KZ12-F1
#
_entry.id   AF-A0A818KZ12-F1
#
_cell.length_a   1.000
_cell.length_b   1.000
_cell.length_c   1.000
_cell.angle_alpha   90.00
_cell.angle_beta   90.00
_cell.angle_gamma   90.00
#
_symmetry.space_group_name_H-M   'P 1'
#
loop_
_entity.id
_entity.type
_entity.pdbx_description
1 polymer ?
#
loop_
_entity_poly.entity_id
_entity_poly.type
_entity_poly.pdbx_seq_one_letter_code
_entity_poly.pdbx_strand_id
1 'polypeptide(L)'
;TLQTIPSSFHQIKIWPVDYENILHTSYLAFRTSTAIGVMKLPGTGHTNEYDMILAHSNGIRTFDVISNHNLLISCGEKDNCIFVWKFDLSIMEKRIENSTIEINMKLKQLESLFYYIQLQDASNLKIEQVISLPLITDFTRALGIYISERQIQELYDEECFKKHVLDPYKIKINFDETIQIYYNHFANNTNQTSANDILQSIFNEFKSSKNFKINIHSLIQNLMTDGEKMTLEEIHEAFQTLHMLNEEIETMDALPNELNLNEFIHLFSQNNINKNN
;
A
#
# COMPACT_ATOMS: atom_id res chain seq x y z
N THR A 1 -3.92 -15.72 -5.12
CA THR A 1 -5.17 -15.07 -5.55
C THR A 1 -5.35 -13.83 -4.70
N LEU A 2 -5.32 -12.65 -5.32
CA LEU A 2 -5.46 -11.37 -4.63
C LEU A 2 -6.83 -11.30 -3.96
N GLN A 3 -6.84 -11.44 -2.65
CA GLN A 3 -7.98 -11.15 -1.80
C GLN A 3 -7.93 -9.64 -1.57
N THR A 4 -8.62 -8.84 -2.36
CA THR A 4 -8.89 -7.43 -2.07
C THR A 4 -10.22 -7.33 -1.32
N ILE A 5 -10.35 -6.35 -0.41
CA ILE A 5 -11.63 -6.03 0.21
C ILE A 5 -12.59 -5.60 -0.91
N PRO A 6 -13.79 -6.22 -1.03
CA PRO A 6 -14.67 -5.94 -2.15
C PRO A 6 -15.28 -4.54 -2.06
N SER A 7 -15.42 -3.90 -3.23
CA SER A 7 -15.90 -2.53 -3.38
C SER A 7 -17.35 -2.29 -2.95
N SER A 8 -18.12 -3.34 -2.64
CA SER A 8 -19.48 -3.21 -2.06
C SER A 8 -20.00 -4.52 -1.44
N PHE A 9 -20.32 -4.46 -0.14
CA PHE A 9 -21.08 -5.52 0.53
C PHE A 9 -22.57 -5.35 0.25
N HIS A 10 -23.21 -6.39 -0.27
CA HIS A 10 -24.64 -6.35 -0.60
C HIS A 10 -25.53 -6.98 0.47
N GLN A 11 -24.97 -7.90 1.27
CA GLN A 11 -25.64 -8.52 2.40
C GLN A 11 -24.60 -9.04 3.36
N ILE A 12 -24.89 -8.95 4.66
CA ILE A 12 -24.00 -9.34 5.75
C ILE A 12 -24.81 -10.16 6.75
N LYS A 13 -24.22 -11.23 7.28
CA LYS A 13 -24.80 -12.10 8.31
C LYS A 13 -23.71 -12.48 9.32
N ILE A 14 -24.07 -12.51 10.60
CA ILE A 14 -23.18 -12.98 11.65
C ILE A 14 -23.18 -14.51 11.65
N TRP A 15 -22.00 -15.12 11.71
CA TRP A 15 -21.76 -16.55 11.56
C TRP A 15 -21.15 -17.17 12.81
N PRO A 16 -21.76 -18.27 13.28
CA PRO A 16 -22.62 -18.20 14.43
C PRO A 16 -21.93 -17.82 15.73
N VAL A 17 -22.82 -17.47 16.63
CA VAL A 17 -22.64 -17.03 17.98
C VAL A 17 -22.87 -18.24 18.88
N ASP A 18 -21.83 -18.71 19.58
CA ASP A 18 -22.08 -19.23 20.92
C ASP A 18 -22.55 -18.03 21.74
N TYR A 19 -23.85 -17.98 22.08
CA TYR A 19 -24.46 -16.83 22.77
C TYR A 19 -23.81 -16.51 24.11
N GLU A 20 -23.04 -17.44 24.66
CA GLU A 20 -22.29 -17.27 25.91
C GLU A 20 -20.91 -16.61 25.71
N ASN A 21 -20.35 -16.58 24.47
CA ASN A 21 -18.96 -16.19 24.20
C ASN A 21 -18.79 -15.14 23.09
N ILE A 22 -19.80 -14.28 22.90
CA ILE A 22 -19.81 -13.18 21.90
C ILE A 22 -18.56 -12.28 21.99
N LEU A 23 -17.95 -12.20 23.17
CA LEU A 23 -16.81 -11.33 23.45
C LEU A 23 -15.47 -11.81 22.87
N HIS A 24 -15.32 -13.09 22.48
CA HIS A 24 -13.99 -13.64 22.21
C HIS A 24 -13.59 -13.79 20.73
N THR A 25 -14.50 -14.01 19.79
CA THR A 25 -14.23 -13.95 18.33
C THR A 25 -15.54 -14.20 17.59
N SER A 26 -16.04 -13.22 16.83
CA SER A 26 -17.21 -13.43 15.95
C SER A 26 -16.76 -13.51 14.50
N TYR A 27 -17.44 -14.34 13.69
CA TYR A 27 -17.24 -14.35 12.24
C TYR A 27 -18.38 -13.62 11.53
N LEU A 28 -18.03 -12.88 10.50
CA LEU A 28 -18.95 -12.14 9.65
C LEU A 28 -18.96 -12.78 8.27
N ALA A 29 -20.09 -13.36 7.87
CA ALA A 29 -20.28 -13.78 6.50
C ALA A 29 -20.87 -12.63 5.68
N PHE A 30 -20.40 -12.48 4.45
CA PHE A 30 -20.85 -11.42 3.55
C PHE A 30 -21.01 -11.94 2.12
N ARG A 31 -21.78 -11.20 1.32
CA ARG A 31 -21.78 -11.36 -0.14
C ARG A 31 -21.47 -10.04 -0.85
N THR A 32 -20.87 -10.18 -2.01
CA THR A 32 -20.73 -9.15 -3.04
C THR A 32 -21.71 -9.46 -4.18
N SER A 33 -21.52 -8.82 -5.34
CA SER A 33 -22.30 -9.12 -6.54
C SER A 33 -22.11 -10.58 -6.99
N THR A 34 -20.89 -11.12 -6.95
CA THR A 34 -20.55 -12.44 -7.51
C THR A 34 -19.83 -13.38 -6.53
N ALA A 35 -19.36 -12.86 -5.39
CA ALA A 35 -18.60 -13.62 -4.42
C ALA A 35 -19.32 -13.68 -3.06
N ILE A 36 -18.99 -14.73 -2.31
CA ILE A 36 -19.34 -14.87 -0.89
C ILE A 36 -18.05 -14.96 -0.09
N GLY A 37 -18.07 -14.51 1.15
CA GLY A 37 -16.91 -14.60 2.02
C GLY A 37 -17.25 -14.61 3.49
N VAL A 38 -16.22 -14.88 4.28
CA VAL A 38 -16.23 -14.86 5.75
C VAL A 38 -15.06 -14.02 6.22
N MET A 39 -15.26 -13.23 7.27
CA MET A 39 -14.25 -12.35 7.87
C MET A 39 -14.27 -12.51 9.39
N LYS A 40 -13.09 -12.50 10.04
CA LYS A 40 -12.97 -12.49 11.50
C LYS A 40 -13.23 -11.09 12.08
N LEU A 41 -13.91 -11.01 13.22
CA LEU A 41 -14.14 -9.77 13.97
C LEU A 41 -13.47 -9.78 15.36
N PRO A 42 -12.95 -8.64 15.84
CA PRO A 42 -12.82 -7.37 15.10
C PRO A 42 -11.79 -7.51 13.96
N GLY A 43 -12.12 -6.99 12.77
CA GLY A 43 -11.23 -7.04 11.62
C GLY A 43 -10.14 -5.99 11.75
N THR A 44 -8.89 -6.38 11.53
CA THR A 44 -7.73 -5.49 11.47
C THR A 44 -7.39 -5.06 10.05
N GLY A 45 -8.07 -5.63 9.04
CA GLY A 45 -7.87 -5.31 7.62
C GLY A 45 -6.83 -6.20 6.93
N HIS A 46 -6.26 -7.17 7.63
CA HIS A 46 -5.30 -8.11 7.04
C HIS A 46 -5.98 -9.09 6.09
N THR A 47 -5.32 -9.39 4.97
CA THR A 47 -5.81 -10.34 3.95
C THR A 47 -6.06 -11.74 4.50
N ASN A 48 -5.34 -12.15 5.55
CA ASN A 48 -5.49 -13.46 6.17
C ASN A 48 -6.73 -13.57 7.07
N GLU A 49 -7.41 -12.46 7.37
CA GLU A 49 -8.60 -12.45 8.24
C GLU A 49 -9.90 -12.68 7.50
N TYR A 50 -9.87 -12.74 6.17
CA TYR A 50 -11.04 -13.04 5.37
C TYR A 50 -10.75 -14.10 4.31
N ASP A 51 -11.76 -14.92 4.06
CA ASP A 51 -11.82 -15.80 2.90
C ASP A 51 -12.97 -15.42 2.01
N MET A 52 -12.74 -15.48 0.71
CA MET A 52 -13.74 -15.16 -0.29
C MET A 52 -13.61 -16.11 -1.47
N ILE A 53 -14.76 -16.56 -1.97
CA ILE A 53 -14.87 -17.47 -3.10
C ILE A 53 -15.87 -16.89 -4.09
N LEU A 54 -15.53 -16.95 -5.38
CA LEU A 54 -16.46 -16.63 -6.46
C LEU A 54 -17.56 -17.69 -6.47
N ALA A 55 -18.79 -17.29 -6.14
CA ALA A 55 -19.89 -18.25 -5.99
C ALA A 55 -20.64 -18.45 -7.30
N HIS A 56 -21.06 -17.36 -7.96
CA HIS A 56 -21.86 -17.42 -9.18
C HIS A 56 -21.32 -16.42 -10.22
N SER A 57 -21.09 -16.89 -11.45
CA SER A 57 -20.60 -16.05 -12.55
C SER A 57 -21.60 -14.96 -12.96
N ASN A 58 -22.90 -15.25 -12.82
CA ASN A 58 -24.00 -14.37 -13.19
C ASN A 58 -24.61 -13.58 -12.03
N GLY A 59 -23.96 -13.60 -10.86
CA GLY A 59 -24.37 -12.86 -9.68
C GLY A 59 -25.15 -13.68 -8.65
N ILE A 60 -25.10 -13.23 -7.40
CA ILE A 60 -25.72 -13.86 -6.24
C ILE A 60 -26.96 -13.05 -5.85
N ARG A 61 -28.12 -13.71 -5.82
CA ARG A 61 -29.37 -13.10 -5.35
C ARG A 61 -29.40 -12.97 -3.83
N THR A 62 -29.05 -14.04 -3.13
CA THR A 62 -29.05 -14.08 -1.66
C THR A 62 -28.11 -15.18 -1.16
N PHE A 63 -27.71 -15.07 0.10
CA PHE A 63 -27.02 -16.15 0.80
C PHE A 63 -27.59 -16.37 2.21
N ASP A 64 -27.35 -17.57 2.74
CA ASP A 64 -27.66 -17.91 4.13
C ASP A 64 -26.55 -18.74 4.78
N VAL A 65 -26.59 -18.76 6.10
CA VAL A 65 -25.56 -19.35 6.97
C VAL A 65 -26.17 -20.48 7.77
N ILE A 66 -25.53 -21.66 7.71
CA ILE A 66 -25.83 -22.78 8.59
C ILE A 66 -24.73 -22.85 9.64
N SER A 67 -25.07 -22.33 10.81
CA SER A 67 -24.21 -22.20 12.00
C SER A 67 -23.49 -23.50 12.38
N ASN A 68 -24.24 -24.59 12.49
CA ASN A 68 -23.76 -25.79 13.19
C ASN A 68 -22.72 -26.61 12.38
N HIS A 69 -22.53 -26.30 11.10
CA HIS A 69 -21.73 -27.10 10.19
C HIS A 69 -20.70 -26.30 9.39
N ASN A 70 -20.54 -25.00 9.71
CA ASN A 70 -19.74 -24.07 8.92
C ASN A 70 -20.08 -24.12 7.42
N LEU A 71 -21.38 -24.08 7.09
CA LEU A 71 -21.86 -24.11 5.70
C LEU A 71 -22.53 -22.80 5.30
N LEU A 72 -22.19 -22.31 4.12
CA LEU A 72 -22.78 -21.14 3.49
C LEU A 72 -23.58 -21.60 2.28
N ILE A 73 -24.82 -21.16 2.17
CA ILE A 73 -25.67 -21.45 1.01
C ILE A 73 -25.82 -20.18 0.19
N SER A 74 -25.45 -20.22 -1.09
CA SER A 74 -25.69 -19.12 -2.03
C SER A 74 -26.73 -19.53 -3.06
N CYS A 75 -27.57 -18.57 -3.45
CA CYS A 75 -28.52 -18.72 -4.55
C CYS A 75 -28.18 -17.71 -5.64
N GLY A 76 -27.94 -18.22 -6.85
CA GLY A 76 -27.58 -17.39 -7.99
C GLY A 76 -28.79 -16.71 -8.62
N GLU A 77 -28.54 -15.57 -9.26
CA GLU A 77 -29.59 -14.68 -9.74
C GLU A 77 -30.24 -15.17 -11.04
N LYS A 78 -29.41 -15.46 -12.05
CA LYS A 78 -29.89 -15.85 -13.40
C LYS A 78 -29.72 -17.32 -13.71
N ASP A 79 -28.77 -17.98 -13.06
CA ASP A 79 -28.52 -19.41 -13.24
C ASP A 79 -29.51 -20.28 -12.45
N ASN A 80 -30.25 -19.69 -11.49
CA ASN A 80 -31.16 -20.38 -10.55
C ASN A 80 -30.50 -21.56 -9.83
N CYS A 81 -29.17 -21.54 -9.70
CA CYS A 81 -28.41 -22.57 -9.02
C CYS A 81 -28.31 -22.26 -7.53
N ILE A 82 -28.26 -23.31 -6.72
CA ILE A 82 -27.94 -23.20 -5.29
C ILE A 82 -26.63 -23.92 -5.06
N PHE A 83 -25.68 -23.22 -4.44
CA PHE A 83 -24.40 -23.80 -4.04
C PHE A 83 -24.27 -23.83 -2.53
N VAL A 84 -23.62 -24.89 -2.05
CA VAL A 84 -23.32 -25.09 -0.63
C VAL A 84 -21.81 -25.09 -0.48
N TRP A 85 -21.31 -24.21 0.36
CA TRP A 85 -19.90 -23.94 0.55
C TRP A 85 -19.51 -24.28 1.96
N LYS A 86 -18.40 -25.00 2.12
CA LYS A 86 -17.84 -25.30 3.44
C LYS A 86 -16.60 -24.44 3.65
N PHE A 87 -16.65 -23.60 4.68
CA PHE A 87 -15.51 -22.81 5.10
C PHE A 87 -14.83 -23.49 6.29
N ASP A 88 -13.51 -23.65 6.21
CA ASP A 88 -12.73 -24.20 7.32
C ASP A 88 -12.12 -23.06 8.13
N LEU A 89 -12.83 -22.68 9.20
CA LEU A 89 -12.41 -21.61 10.11
C LEU A 89 -11.07 -21.96 10.79
N SER A 90 -10.76 -23.23 10.99
CA SER A 90 -9.51 -23.64 11.64
C SER A 90 -8.26 -23.36 10.78
N ILE A 91 -8.40 -23.42 9.46
CA ILE A 91 -7.33 -23.06 8.51
C ILE A 91 -7.14 -21.53 8.51
N MET A 92 -8.23 -20.77 8.63
CA MET A 92 -8.15 -19.32 8.76
C MET A 92 -7.48 -18.91 10.07
N GLU A 93 -7.83 -19.53 11.20
CA GLU A 93 -7.17 -19.30 12.50
C GLU A 93 -5.69 -19.61 12.45
N LYS A 94 -5.29 -20.76 11.89
CA LYS A 94 -3.87 -21.12 11.71
C LYS A 94 -3.12 -20.17 10.79
N ARG A 95 -3.76 -19.64 9.75
CA ARG A 95 -3.14 -18.60 8.90
C ARG A 95 -2.94 -17.31 9.68
N ILE A 96 -3.90 -16.92 10.50
CA ILE A 96 -3.77 -15.75 11.37
C ILE A 96 -2.62 -15.98 12.35
N GLU A 97 -2.56 -17.13 13.03
CA GLU A 97 -1.47 -17.49 13.95
C GLU A 97 -0.10 -17.50 13.25
N ASN A 98 0.04 -18.18 12.11
CA ASN A 98 1.30 -18.20 11.37
C ASN A 98 1.68 -16.80 10.86
N SER A 99 0.70 -16.02 10.44
CA SER A 99 0.93 -14.63 10.05
C SER A 99 1.44 -13.82 11.23
N THR A 100 1.04 -14.09 12.48
CA THR A 100 1.61 -13.36 13.63
C THR A 100 3.13 -13.55 13.75
N ILE A 101 3.70 -14.68 13.32
CA ILE A 101 5.15 -14.94 13.37
C ILE A 101 5.88 -14.15 12.28
N GLU A 102 5.37 -14.17 11.04
CA GLU A 102 5.93 -13.39 9.93
C GLU A 102 5.73 -11.88 10.15
N ILE A 103 4.57 -11.49 10.67
CA ILE A 103 4.24 -10.14 11.12
C ILE A 103 5.22 -9.74 12.21
N ASN A 104 5.54 -10.58 13.20
CA ASN A 104 6.51 -10.22 14.23
C ASN A 104 7.92 -9.93 13.67
N MET A 105 8.36 -10.66 12.64
CA MET A 105 9.65 -10.35 11.98
C MET A 105 9.57 -9.06 11.17
N LYS A 106 8.48 -8.86 10.41
CA LYS A 106 8.26 -7.65 9.60
C LYS A 106 8.01 -6.41 10.47
N LEU A 107 7.32 -6.55 11.59
CA LEU A 107 7.11 -5.51 12.60
C LEU A 107 8.41 -5.07 13.21
N LYS A 108 9.36 -5.98 13.49
CA LYS A 108 10.70 -5.59 13.95
C LYS A 108 11.45 -4.77 12.91
N GLN A 109 11.30 -5.10 11.62
CA GLN A 109 11.88 -4.30 10.54
C GLN A 109 11.21 -2.93 10.44
N LEU A 110 9.88 -2.87 10.51
CA LEU A 110 9.10 -1.63 10.51
C LEU A 110 9.43 -0.77 11.74
N GLU A 111 9.60 -1.38 12.90
CA GLU A 111 9.98 -0.71 14.16
C GLU A 111 11.38 -0.12 14.04
N SER A 112 12.34 -0.90 13.51
CA SER A 112 13.69 -0.40 13.25
C SER A 112 13.69 0.78 12.28
N LEU A 113 12.87 0.72 11.23
CA LEU A 113 12.68 1.82 10.28
C LEU A 113 12.07 3.06 10.96
N PHE A 114 11.04 2.86 11.77
CA PHE A 114 10.34 3.93 12.48
C PHE A 114 11.32 4.74 13.35
N TYR A 115 12.16 4.05 14.12
CA TYR A 115 13.19 4.71 14.92
C TYR A 115 14.30 5.34 14.06
N TYR A 116 14.63 4.75 12.91
CA TYR A 116 15.62 5.35 12.00
C TYR A 116 15.13 6.70 11.46
N ILE A 117 13.88 6.79 11.02
CA ILE A 117 13.30 8.03 10.49
C ILE A 117 13.20 9.10 11.57
N GLN A 118 12.89 8.69 12.79
CA GLN A 118 12.93 9.61 13.91
C GLN A 118 14.32 10.24 14.13
N LEU A 119 15.39 9.46 13.98
CA LEU A 119 16.76 9.94 14.14
C LEU A 119 17.22 10.84 12.98
N GLN A 120 16.62 10.69 11.80
CA GLN A 120 16.91 11.54 10.64
C GLN A 120 16.37 12.97 10.82
N ASP A 121 15.31 13.14 11.60
CA ASP A 121 14.82 14.46 11.97
C ASP A 121 15.78 15.11 12.98
N ALA A 122 16.59 16.06 12.50
CA ALA A 122 17.58 16.79 13.30
C ALA A 122 16.98 17.51 14.52
N SER A 123 15.66 17.70 14.54
CA SER A 123 14.89 18.26 15.67
C SER A 123 14.79 17.30 16.86
N ASN A 124 14.87 15.98 16.61
CA ASN A 124 14.53 14.92 17.56
C ASN A 124 15.78 14.18 18.07
N LEU A 125 16.54 14.84 18.94
CA LEU A 125 17.66 14.22 19.68
C LEU A 125 17.20 13.25 20.79
N LYS A 126 15.89 13.05 20.95
CA LYS A 126 15.29 12.11 21.90
C LYS A 126 14.40 11.14 21.15
N ILE A 127 14.58 9.85 21.44
CA ILE A 127 13.71 8.77 21.00
C ILE A 127 12.41 8.86 21.82
N GLU A 128 11.55 9.81 21.49
CA GLU A 128 10.13 9.76 21.85
C GLU A 128 9.50 8.65 20.99
N GLN A 129 8.64 7.77 21.48
CA GLN A 129 8.06 6.68 20.63
C GLN A 129 7.01 7.21 19.62
N VAL A 130 7.30 8.33 18.98
CA VAL A 130 6.36 9.17 18.24
C VAL A 130 7.10 9.96 17.16
N ILE A 131 6.51 10.03 15.96
CA ILE A 131 6.96 10.84 14.82
C ILE A 131 5.89 11.86 14.44
N SER A 132 6.24 12.91 13.70
CA SER A 132 5.25 13.82 13.11
C SER A 132 4.56 13.14 11.92
N LEU A 133 3.30 13.49 11.66
CA LEU A 133 2.55 12.93 10.53
C LEU A 133 3.26 13.07 9.17
N PRO A 134 3.95 14.17 8.83
CA PRO A 134 4.69 14.26 7.58
C PRO A 134 5.80 13.21 7.41
N LEU A 135 6.44 12.78 8.49
CA LEU A 135 7.48 11.74 8.47
C LEU A 135 6.91 10.35 8.10
N ILE A 136 5.59 10.17 8.11
CA ILE A 136 4.96 8.94 7.58
C ILE A 136 5.25 8.80 6.09
N THR A 137 5.31 9.91 5.34
CA THR A 137 5.63 9.84 3.91
C THR A 137 7.04 9.29 3.69
N ASP A 138 8.00 9.74 4.48
CA ASP A 138 9.38 9.23 4.45
C ASP A 138 9.46 7.77 4.93
N PHE A 139 8.62 7.38 5.90
CA PHE A 139 8.45 5.99 6.30
C PHE A 139 8.00 5.10 5.14
N THR A 140 7.02 5.54 4.36
CA THR A 140 6.57 4.77 3.19
C THR A 140 7.63 4.70 2.09
N ARG A 141 8.34 5.81 1.83
CA ARG A 141 9.42 5.88 0.84
C ARG A 141 10.57 4.95 1.23
N ALA A 142 10.92 4.87 2.50
CA ALA A 142 11.94 3.97 3.01
C ALA A 142 11.56 2.48 2.86
N LEU A 143 10.26 2.17 2.80
CA LEU A 143 9.73 0.85 2.45
C LEU A 143 9.62 0.59 0.94
N GLY A 144 10.03 1.56 0.10
CA GLY A 144 9.94 1.49 -1.35
C GLY A 144 8.53 1.76 -1.88
N ILE A 145 7.65 2.37 -1.07
CA ILE A 145 6.30 2.75 -1.46
C ILE A 145 6.31 4.25 -1.75
N TYR A 146 6.09 4.60 -3.01
CA TYR A 146 6.02 5.99 -3.46
C TYR A 146 4.56 6.37 -3.69
N ILE A 147 4.05 7.25 -2.83
CA ILE A 147 2.67 7.75 -2.87
C ILE A 147 2.61 9.10 -3.58
N SER A 148 1.47 9.38 -4.19
CA SER A 148 1.21 10.63 -4.90
C SER A 148 0.89 11.77 -3.91
N GLU A 149 1.12 13.03 -4.30
CA GLU A 149 0.77 14.21 -3.50
C GLU A 149 -0.71 14.26 -3.13
N ARG A 150 -1.59 13.84 -4.05
CA ARG A 150 -3.01 13.68 -3.75
C ARG A 150 -3.24 12.69 -2.60
N GLN A 151 -2.58 11.53 -2.63
CA GLN A 151 -2.73 10.50 -1.59
C GLN A 151 -2.17 10.97 -0.25
N ILE A 152 -1.08 11.76 -0.27
CA ILE A 152 -0.52 12.40 0.92
C ILE A 152 -1.55 13.36 1.53
N GLN A 153 -2.21 14.18 0.72
CA GLN A 153 -3.23 15.12 1.21
C GLN A 153 -4.45 14.38 1.79
N GLU A 154 -4.92 13.32 1.13
CA GLU A 154 -6.03 12.50 1.63
C GLU A 154 -5.69 11.86 2.99
N LEU A 155 -4.46 11.37 3.16
CA LEU A 155 -3.96 10.85 4.44
C LEU A 155 -3.93 11.95 5.51
N TYR A 156 -3.46 13.15 5.17
CA TYR A 156 -3.40 14.26 6.11
C TYR A 156 -4.79 14.69 6.57
N ASP A 157 -5.73 14.81 5.63
CA ASP A 157 -7.10 15.19 5.95
C ASP A 157 -7.78 14.16 6.88
N GLU A 158 -7.56 12.86 6.64
CA GLU A 158 -8.09 11.79 7.49
C GLU A 158 -7.56 11.87 8.93
N GLU A 159 -6.23 11.97 9.11
CA GLU A 159 -5.63 12.01 10.44
C GLU A 159 -5.89 13.35 11.16
N CYS A 160 -5.94 14.46 10.42
CA CYS A 160 -6.38 15.75 10.93
C CYS A 160 -7.82 15.70 11.46
N PHE A 161 -8.72 15.06 10.71
CA PHE A 161 -10.11 14.87 11.12
C PHE A 161 -10.21 13.97 12.37
N LYS A 162 -9.50 12.84 12.38
CA LYS A 162 -9.47 11.89 13.49
C LYS A 162 -8.99 12.52 14.80
N LYS A 163 -7.91 13.32 14.73
CA LYS A 163 -7.30 13.96 15.92
C LYS A 163 -7.84 15.36 16.21
N HIS A 164 -8.76 15.88 15.41
CA HIS A 164 -9.33 17.22 15.54
C HIS A 164 -8.26 18.33 15.55
N VAL A 165 -7.21 18.16 14.75
CA VAL A 165 -6.09 19.10 14.60
C VAL A 165 -6.08 19.59 13.16
N LEU A 166 -6.01 20.91 12.94
CA LEU A 166 -6.02 21.50 11.59
C LEU A 166 -4.65 21.46 10.90
N ASP A 167 -3.59 21.31 11.67
CA ASP A 167 -2.21 21.41 11.21
C ASP A 167 -1.53 20.03 11.27
N PRO A 168 -1.25 19.38 10.12
CA PRO A 168 -0.71 18.03 10.09
C PRO A 168 0.67 17.94 10.76
N TYR A 169 1.47 19.02 10.75
CA TYR A 169 2.80 19.04 11.37
C TYR A 169 2.76 18.95 12.91
N LYS A 170 1.61 19.26 13.52
CA LYS A 170 1.41 19.14 14.98
C LYS A 170 0.90 17.76 15.39
N ILE A 171 0.53 16.92 14.42
CA ILE A 171 0.03 15.58 14.69
C ILE A 171 1.22 14.67 14.98
N LYS A 172 1.19 14.10 16.18
CA LYS A 172 2.13 13.13 16.67
C LYS A 172 1.54 11.72 16.50
N ILE A 173 2.29 10.82 15.87
CA ILE A 173 1.88 9.46 15.51
C ILE A 173 2.83 8.45 16.15
N ASN A 174 2.30 7.51 16.92
CA ASN A 174 3.11 6.46 17.55
C ASN A 174 3.34 5.28 16.59
N PHE A 175 4.11 4.27 17.03
CA PHE A 175 4.38 3.11 16.19
C PHE A 175 3.11 2.34 15.82
N ASP A 176 2.21 2.08 16.76
CA ASP A 176 0.97 1.32 16.52
C ASP A 176 0.07 2.01 15.50
N GLU A 177 -0.07 3.33 15.60
CA GLU A 177 -0.80 4.16 14.63
C GLU A 177 -0.12 4.16 13.26
N THR A 178 1.22 4.20 13.21
CA THR A 178 1.98 4.05 11.96
C THR A 178 1.67 2.73 11.27
N ILE A 179 1.62 1.63 12.04
CA ILE A 179 1.28 0.31 11.51
C ILE A 179 -0.16 0.27 11.00
N GLN A 180 -1.11 0.88 11.73
CA GLN A 180 -2.50 0.98 11.28
C GLN A 180 -2.61 1.74 9.96
N ILE A 181 -1.97 2.90 9.85
CA ILE A 181 -1.91 3.69 8.62
C ILE A 181 -1.28 2.86 7.49
N TYR A 182 -0.20 2.14 7.77
CA TYR A 182 0.47 1.29 6.79
C TYR A 182 -0.44 0.22 6.20
N TYR A 183 -1.17 -0.51 7.05
CA TYR A 183 -2.09 -1.53 6.55
C TYR A 183 -3.29 -0.96 5.81
N ASN A 184 -3.82 0.17 6.27
CA ASN A 184 -5.00 0.78 5.67
C ASN A 184 -4.71 1.38 4.29
N HIS A 185 -3.59 2.09 4.13
CA HIS A 185 -3.29 2.86 2.93
C HIS A 185 -2.27 2.20 2.00
N PHE A 186 -1.31 1.44 2.53
CA PHE A 186 -0.11 1.06 1.77
C PHE A 186 0.06 -0.44 1.54
N ALA A 187 -0.55 -1.31 2.36
CA ALA A 187 -0.39 -2.76 2.24
C ALA A 187 -0.83 -3.33 0.88
N ASN A 188 -1.73 -2.64 0.17
CA ASN A 188 -2.18 -3.05 -1.16
C ASN A 188 -1.28 -2.53 -2.30
N ASN A 189 -0.37 -1.60 -2.03
CA ASN A 189 0.53 -1.01 -3.03
C ASN A 189 1.78 -1.89 -3.29
N THR A 190 1.93 -3.01 -2.59
CA THR A 190 3.07 -3.94 -2.77
C THR A 190 2.89 -4.86 -3.99
N ASN A 191 2.16 -4.43 -5.03
CA ASN A 191 2.06 -5.18 -6.27
C ASN A 191 3.46 -5.26 -6.91
N GLN A 192 3.95 -6.49 -7.01
CA GLN A 192 5.32 -6.90 -7.32
C GLN A 192 5.69 -6.67 -8.80
N THR A 193 5.44 -5.49 -9.36
CA THR A 193 6.13 -5.09 -10.60
C THR A 193 7.57 -4.80 -10.25
N SER A 194 8.52 -5.48 -10.92
CA SER A 194 9.93 -5.24 -10.64
C SER A 194 10.27 -3.79 -10.96
N ALA A 195 11.13 -3.16 -10.15
CA ALA A 195 11.55 -1.78 -10.37
C ALA A 195 12.09 -1.58 -11.81
N ASN A 196 12.76 -2.60 -12.36
CA ASN A 196 13.25 -2.58 -13.73
C ASN A 196 12.11 -2.57 -14.77
N ASP A 197 11.02 -3.29 -14.55
CA ASP A 197 9.88 -3.29 -15.48
C ASP A 197 9.19 -1.92 -15.49
N ILE A 198 9.08 -1.28 -14.33
CA ILE A 198 8.53 0.08 -14.20
C ILE A 198 9.43 1.07 -14.93
N LEU A 199 10.74 1.05 -14.66
CA LEU A 199 11.71 1.93 -15.32
C LEU A 199 11.75 1.70 -16.83
N GLN A 200 11.61 0.46 -17.29
CA GLN A 200 11.57 0.14 -18.70
C GLN A 200 10.27 0.63 -19.36
N SER A 201 9.12 0.55 -18.67
CA SER A 201 7.86 1.13 -19.14
C SER A 201 7.98 2.65 -19.29
N ILE A 202 8.52 3.33 -18.27
CA ILE A 202 8.76 4.78 -18.29
C ILE A 202 9.71 5.13 -19.45
N PHE A 203 10.81 4.40 -19.62
CA PHE A 203 11.74 4.66 -20.72
C PHE A 203 11.07 4.52 -22.08
N ASN A 204 10.19 3.54 -22.25
CA ASN A 204 9.47 3.32 -23.50
C ASN A 204 8.48 4.43 -23.83
N GLU A 205 7.95 5.12 -22.81
CA GLU A 205 7.03 6.26 -22.97
C GLU A 205 7.78 7.53 -23.39
N PHE A 206 8.93 7.82 -22.77
CA PHE A 206 9.67 9.07 -23.00
C PHE A 206 10.75 8.99 -24.10
N LYS A 207 11.05 7.80 -24.64
CA LYS A 207 12.06 7.65 -25.70
C LYS A 207 11.61 8.30 -27.01
N SER A 208 12.55 8.92 -27.70
CA SER A 208 12.36 9.33 -29.09
C SER A 208 12.24 8.11 -30.02
N SER A 209 11.25 8.11 -30.90
CA SER A 209 11.02 7.07 -31.90
C SER A 209 12.17 6.89 -32.89
N LYS A 210 13.03 7.90 -33.03
CA LYS A 210 14.16 7.89 -33.98
C LYS A 210 15.46 7.34 -33.38
N ASN A 211 15.78 7.75 -32.15
CA ASN A 211 17.09 7.49 -31.56
C ASN A 211 17.06 6.48 -30.41
N PHE A 212 15.87 6.04 -29.96
CA PHE A 212 15.69 5.19 -28.77
C PHE A 212 16.40 5.75 -27.52
N LYS A 213 16.43 7.08 -27.41
CA LYS A 213 17.01 7.82 -26.29
C LYS A 213 16.00 8.83 -25.76
N ILE A 214 16.11 9.16 -24.49
CA ILE A 214 15.34 10.21 -23.82
C ILE A 214 16.12 11.52 -23.94
N ASN A 215 15.46 12.59 -24.39
CA ASN A 215 16.02 13.93 -24.33
C ASN A 215 15.74 14.52 -22.93
N ILE A 216 16.78 14.91 -22.19
CA ILE A 216 16.63 15.38 -20.80
C ILE A 216 15.81 16.67 -20.73
N HIS A 217 16.00 17.62 -21.65
CA HIS A 217 15.21 18.85 -21.66
C HIS A 217 13.72 18.56 -21.87
N SER A 218 13.38 17.63 -22.77
CA SER A 218 11.99 17.20 -22.96
C SER A 218 11.44 16.52 -21.70
N LEU A 219 12.25 15.72 -21.01
CA LEU A 219 11.84 15.07 -19.76
C LEU A 219 11.57 16.11 -18.66
N ILE A 220 12.47 17.09 -18.47
CA ILE A 220 12.29 18.18 -17.51
C ILE A 220 11.02 18.97 -17.80
N GLN A 221 10.78 19.33 -19.07
CA GLN A 221 9.56 20.04 -19.45
C GLN A 221 8.31 19.22 -19.09
N ASN A 222 8.30 17.93 -19.40
CA ASN A 222 7.17 17.07 -19.07
C ASN A 222 6.95 16.96 -17.54
N LEU A 223 8.01 16.85 -16.74
CA LEU A 223 7.92 16.83 -15.26
C LEU A 223 7.37 18.15 -14.68
N MET A 224 7.54 19.27 -15.39
CA MET A 224 7.00 20.56 -14.98
C MET A 224 5.55 20.79 -15.45
N THR A 225 5.12 20.15 -16.54
CA THR A 225 3.80 20.42 -17.15
C THR A 225 2.75 19.37 -16.81
N ASP A 226 3.15 18.10 -16.74
CA ASP A 226 2.23 16.96 -16.77
C ASP A 226 2.14 16.29 -15.40
N GLY A 227 0.93 15.86 -15.01
CA GLY A 227 0.70 15.14 -13.75
C GLY A 227 0.89 16.00 -12.50
N GLU A 228 1.58 15.46 -11.51
CA GLU A 228 1.99 16.15 -10.27
C GLU A 228 3.23 16.99 -10.57
N LYS A 229 2.99 18.28 -10.83
CA LYS A 229 4.02 19.20 -11.34
C LYS A 229 5.12 19.42 -10.31
N MET A 230 6.35 19.22 -10.74
CA MET A 230 7.52 19.54 -9.93
C MET A 230 7.99 20.97 -10.18
N THR A 231 8.49 21.61 -9.13
CA THR A 231 9.19 22.90 -9.22
C THR A 231 10.61 22.70 -9.75
N LEU A 232 11.21 23.77 -10.28
CA LEU A 232 12.62 23.71 -10.74
C LEU A 232 13.59 23.35 -9.61
N GLU A 233 13.28 23.77 -8.38
CA GLU A 233 14.07 23.48 -7.19
C GLU A 233 14.05 21.98 -6.85
N GLU A 234 12.86 21.38 -6.82
CA GLU A 234 12.68 19.93 -6.59
C GLU A 234 13.35 19.09 -7.68
N ILE A 235 13.23 19.53 -8.94
CA ILE A 235 13.89 18.87 -10.07
C ILE A 235 15.41 18.94 -9.89
N HIS A 236 15.95 20.11 -9.57
CA HIS A 236 17.38 20.29 -9.35
C HIS A 236 17.90 19.40 -8.22
N GLU A 237 17.21 19.36 -7.08
CA GLU A 237 17.55 18.50 -5.94
C GLU A 237 17.50 17.01 -6.30
N ALA A 238 16.50 16.59 -7.08
CA ALA A 238 16.39 15.21 -7.57
C ALA A 238 17.58 14.84 -8.48
N PHE A 239 17.95 15.72 -9.42
CA PHE A 239 19.09 15.49 -10.32
C PHE A 239 20.44 15.52 -9.60
N GLN A 240 20.60 16.34 -8.55
CA GLN A 240 21.77 16.30 -7.66
C GLN A 240 21.86 14.97 -6.92
N THR A 241 20.73 14.48 -6.38
CA THR A 241 20.65 13.20 -5.65
C THR A 241 20.92 12.00 -6.56
N LEU A 242 20.58 12.09 -7.85
CA LEU A 242 20.90 11.08 -8.85
C LEU A 242 22.34 11.18 -9.38
N HIS A 243 23.20 12.02 -8.77
CA HIS A 243 24.57 12.31 -9.19
C HIS A 243 24.68 12.72 -10.68
N MET A 244 23.62 13.31 -11.23
CA MET A 244 23.64 13.84 -12.60
C MET A 244 24.21 15.25 -12.68
N LEU A 245 24.30 15.92 -11.53
CA LEU A 245 24.94 17.21 -11.34
C LEU A 245 26.05 17.03 -10.30
N ASN A 246 27.29 17.42 -10.65
CA ASN A 246 28.37 17.46 -9.67
C ASN A 246 28.13 18.61 -8.68
N GLU A 247 28.58 18.48 -7.42
CA GLU A 247 28.47 19.53 -6.39
C GLU A 247 29.07 20.89 -6.82
N GLU A 248 29.96 20.90 -7.82
CA GLU A 248 30.58 22.11 -8.37
C GLU A 248 29.80 22.74 -9.54
N ILE A 249 28.72 22.12 -10.03
CA ILE A 249 28.02 22.54 -11.25
C ILE A 249 26.56 22.90 -10.92
N GLU A 250 26.33 24.20 -10.72
CA GLU A 250 25.02 24.77 -10.37
C GLU A 250 24.05 24.92 -11.56
N THR A 251 24.46 24.58 -12.79
CA THR A 251 23.68 24.88 -13.99
C THR A 251 23.16 23.62 -14.68
N MET A 252 21.85 23.57 -14.94
CA MET A 252 21.19 22.48 -15.69
C MET A 252 21.74 22.28 -17.12
N ASP A 253 22.53 23.21 -17.64
CA ASP A 253 23.21 23.14 -18.93
C ASP A 253 24.34 22.09 -18.98
N ALA A 254 24.75 21.54 -17.84
CA ALA A 254 25.77 20.49 -17.75
C ALA A 254 25.19 19.07 -17.79
N LEU A 255 23.86 18.93 -17.82
CA LEU A 255 23.21 17.63 -17.93
C LEU A 255 23.47 17.01 -19.32
N PRO A 256 23.61 15.67 -19.42
CA PRO A 256 23.73 15.02 -20.71
C PRO A 256 22.47 15.26 -21.55
N ASN A 257 22.62 15.70 -22.80
CA ASN A 257 21.47 16.03 -23.65
C ASN A 257 20.55 14.82 -23.95
N GLU A 258 21.10 13.61 -23.94
CA GLU A 258 20.38 12.37 -24.21
C GLU A 258 20.80 11.23 -23.28
N LEU A 259 19.85 10.39 -22.85
CA LEU A 259 20.08 9.17 -22.07
C LEU A 259 19.63 7.92 -22.84
N ASN A 260 20.45 6.87 -22.83
CA ASN A 260 20.05 5.54 -23.29
C ASN A 260 19.41 4.71 -22.15
N LEU A 261 18.80 3.56 -22.49
CA LEU A 261 18.07 2.74 -21.52
C LEU A 261 18.96 2.24 -20.37
N ASN A 262 20.20 1.85 -20.67
CA ASN A 262 21.12 1.33 -19.67
C ASN A 262 21.59 2.44 -18.72
N GLU A 263 21.88 3.63 -19.25
CA GLU A 263 22.19 4.82 -18.45
C GLU A 263 21.01 5.22 -17.57
N PHE A 264 19.79 5.23 -18.12
CA PHE A 264 18.58 5.53 -17.37
C PHE A 264 18.34 4.53 -16.23
N ILE A 265 18.36 3.23 -16.51
CA ILE A 265 18.21 2.21 -15.46
C ILE A 265 19.35 2.32 -14.44
N HIS A 266 20.58 2.55 -14.87
CA HIS A 266 21.73 2.69 -13.97
C HIS A 266 21.55 3.87 -13.02
N LEU A 267 21.14 5.04 -13.51
CA LEU A 267 20.89 6.24 -12.69
C LEU A 267 19.83 5.98 -11.60
N PHE A 268 18.73 5.33 -11.95
CA PHE A 268 17.65 5.04 -10.99
C PHE A 268 17.88 3.76 -10.16
N SER A 269 18.89 2.94 -10.47
CA SER A 269 19.22 1.72 -9.72
C SER A 269 20.44 1.84 -8.82
N GLN A 270 21.37 2.78 -9.07
CA GLN A 270 22.55 2.97 -8.21
C GLN A 270 22.19 3.40 -6.78
N ASN A 271 21.03 4.05 -6.57
CA ASN A 271 20.52 4.36 -5.23
C ASN A 271 20.01 3.13 -4.45
N ASN A 272 19.93 1.95 -5.08
CA ASN A 272 19.64 0.68 -4.39
C ASN A 272 20.90 -0.13 -4.03
N ILE A 273 22.09 0.27 -4.48
CA ILE A 273 23.32 -0.55 -4.33
C ILE A 273 24.16 -0.15 -3.10
N ASN A 274 23.97 1.04 -2.53
CA ASN A 274 24.72 1.48 -1.33
C ASN A 274 24.06 1.14 0.03
N LYS A 275 23.07 0.23 0.08
CA LYS A 275 22.44 -0.24 1.32
C LYS A 275 22.96 -1.60 1.85
N ASN A 276 24.12 -2.06 1.39
CA ASN A 276 24.82 -3.18 1.99
C ASN A 276 26.21 -2.75 2.48
N ASN A 277 26.25 -2.12 3.66
CA ASN A 277 27.35 -2.17 4.61
C ASN A 277 26.80 -1.93 6.01
#